data_AF-A0A932XG61-F1
#
_entry.id   AF-A0A932XG61-F1
#
_cell.length_a   1.000
_cell.length_b   1.000
_cell.length_c   1.000
_cell.angle_alpha   90.00
_cell.angle_beta   90.00
_cell.angle_gamma   90.00
#
_symmetry.space_group_name_H-M   'P 1'
#
loop_
_entity.id
_entity.type
_entity.pdbx_description
1 polymer ?
#
loop_
_entity_poly.entity_id
_entity_poly.type
_entity_poly.pdbx_seq_one_letter_code
_entity_poly.pdbx_strand_id
1 'polypeptide(L)'
;MMPGPGQVPGFDMNRHFIEEMIPHHEDAVVMAELALAQAEHQELRALAENIKRDQAREIEQMKEWYRAWYGTEVPPGHMSGHMPGMGMGNPRSIDGVRPFDKAFIEAMIPHHWMAVHMSTMALQRADKPELRGMLQSIVTTQTAEIEQMRQWYRTWYGTEPPTFGPGGHMMGGPMMGGPGPHRGSRAQ
;
A
#
# COMPACT_ATOMS: atom_id res chain seq x y z
N MET A 1 -6.57 -39.51 -4.47
CA MET A 1 -7.20 -38.19 -4.32
C MET A 1 -6.70 -37.31 -5.46
N MET A 2 -7.59 -36.77 -6.30
CA MET A 2 -7.22 -35.74 -7.28
C MET A 2 -7.25 -34.37 -6.59
N PRO A 3 -6.25 -33.48 -6.79
CA PRO A 3 -6.29 -32.14 -6.23
C PRO A 3 -7.46 -31.33 -6.85
N GLY A 4 -8.15 -30.56 -6.00
CA GLY A 4 -9.26 -29.71 -6.41
C GLY A 4 -8.81 -28.53 -7.27
N PRO A 5 -9.73 -27.91 -8.04
CA PRO A 5 -9.41 -26.78 -8.91
C PRO A 5 -9.05 -25.56 -8.05
N GLY A 6 -7.76 -25.20 -8.01
CA GLY A 6 -7.26 -24.01 -7.30
C GLY A 6 -5.86 -24.14 -6.72
N GLN A 7 -5.35 -25.36 -6.54
CA GLN A 7 -3.94 -25.59 -6.17
C GLN A 7 -3.12 -25.76 -7.44
N VAL A 8 -2.31 -24.76 -7.79
CA VAL A 8 -1.18 -24.99 -8.69
C VAL A 8 -0.21 -25.89 -7.91
N PRO A 9 0.03 -27.14 -8.34
CA PRO A 9 0.89 -28.05 -7.59
C PRO A 9 2.28 -27.42 -7.41
N GLY A 10 2.72 -27.29 -6.15
CA GLY A 10 4.05 -26.77 -5.81
C GLY A 10 4.14 -25.28 -5.50
N PHE A 11 3.07 -24.49 -5.59
CA PHE A 11 3.09 -23.09 -5.14
C PHE A 11 2.70 -22.96 -3.66
N ASP A 12 3.66 -22.58 -2.81
CA ASP A 12 3.41 -22.28 -1.40
C ASP A 12 3.03 -20.80 -1.22
N MET A 13 1.73 -20.55 -1.04
CA MET A 13 1.20 -19.21 -0.83
C MET A 13 1.72 -18.57 0.47
N ASN A 14 1.90 -19.33 1.55
CA ASN A 14 2.32 -18.75 2.82
C ASN A 14 3.77 -18.27 2.71
N ARG A 15 4.63 -19.09 2.08
CA ARG A 15 6.02 -18.75 1.82
C ARG A 15 6.11 -17.49 0.96
N HIS A 16 5.43 -17.50 -0.19
CA HIS A 16 5.46 -16.38 -1.12
C HIS A 16 4.93 -15.09 -0.49
N PHE A 17 3.83 -15.15 0.25
CA PHE A 17 3.29 -13.96 0.91
C PHE A 17 4.30 -13.36 1.90
N ILE A 18 4.97 -14.18 2.72
CA ILE A 18 5.97 -13.69 3.67
C ILE A 18 7.18 -13.08 2.96
N GLU A 19 7.68 -13.75 1.91
CA GLU A 19 8.84 -13.28 1.13
C GLU A 19 8.58 -11.91 0.46
N GLU A 20 7.35 -11.60 0.07
CA GLU A 20 6.98 -10.31 -0.51
C GLU A 20 6.52 -9.27 0.53
N MET A 21 5.76 -9.67 1.56
CA MET A 21 5.17 -8.71 2.50
C MET A 21 6.19 -8.15 3.49
N ILE A 22 7.27 -8.88 3.82
CA ILE A 22 8.34 -8.35 4.68
C ILE A 22 8.99 -7.10 4.06
N PRO A 23 9.57 -7.14 2.85
CA PRO A 23 10.17 -5.94 2.28
C PRO A 23 9.13 -4.85 1.99
N HIS A 24 7.88 -5.20 1.65
CA HIS A 24 6.78 -4.23 1.53
C HIS A 24 6.55 -3.46 2.85
N HIS A 25 6.50 -4.15 3.99
CA HIS A 25 6.33 -3.51 5.30
C HIS A 25 7.56 -2.69 5.72
N GLU A 26 8.76 -3.12 5.35
CA GLU A 26 9.99 -2.36 5.63
C GLU A 26 9.96 -0.97 4.96
N ASP A 27 9.46 -0.87 3.72
CA ASP A 27 9.29 0.41 3.02
C ASP A 27 8.30 1.34 3.75
N ALA A 28 7.18 0.82 4.24
CA ALA A 28 6.22 1.60 5.01
C ALA A 28 6.77 2.03 6.38
N VAL A 29 7.59 1.21 7.05
CA VAL A 29 8.29 1.60 8.27
C VAL A 29 9.24 2.78 7.99
N VAL A 30 9.99 2.75 6.88
CA VAL A 30 10.86 3.87 6.48
C VAL A 30 10.05 5.15 6.24
N MET A 31 8.94 5.07 5.51
CA MET A 31 8.07 6.23 5.28
C MET A 31 7.49 6.77 6.59
N ALA A 32 7.07 5.89 7.50
CA ALA A 32 6.58 6.28 8.81
C ALA A 32 7.64 7.01 9.63
N GLU A 33 8.90 6.57 9.61
CA GLU A 33 10.00 7.27 10.28
C GLU A 33 10.23 8.68 9.74
N LEU A 34 10.13 8.86 8.42
CA LEU A 34 10.19 10.19 7.81
C LEU A 34 9.02 11.07 8.29
N ALA A 35 7.81 10.50 8.41
CA ALA A 35 6.65 11.23 8.92
C ALA A 35 6.78 11.62 10.39
N LEU A 36 7.35 10.77 11.24
CA LEU A 36 7.61 11.14 12.64
C LEU A 36 8.51 12.40 12.74
N ALA A 37 9.46 12.54 11.82
CA ALA A 37 10.35 13.69 11.75
C ALA A 37 9.74 14.92 11.06
N GLN A 38 8.91 14.73 10.03
CA GLN A 38 8.56 15.79 9.08
C GLN A 38 7.07 16.13 8.99
N ALA A 39 6.19 15.33 9.62
CA ALA A 39 4.74 15.55 9.52
C ALA A 39 4.31 16.91 10.09
N GLU A 40 3.45 17.56 9.32
CA GLU A 40 2.86 18.89 9.54
C GLU A 40 1.66 18.80 10.48
N HIS A 41 0.83 17.74 10.36
CA HIS A 41 -0.33 17.47 11.20
C HIS A 41 -0.04 16.40 12.26
N GLN A 42 -0.60 16.60 13.47
CA GLN A 42 -0.44 15.64 14.58
C GLN A 42 -1.15 14.32 14.29
N GLU A 43 -2.25 14.38 13.55
CA GLU A 43 -3.01 13.24 13.08
C GLU A 43 -2.15 12.32 12.21
N LEU A 44 -1.36 12.88 11.28
CA LEU A 44 -0.46 12.08 10.44
C LEU A 44 0.69 11.49 11.25
N ARG A 45 1.24 12.25 12.21
CA ARG A 45 2.28 11.74 13.12
C ARG A 45 1.76 10.55 13.94
N ALA A 46 0.55 10.62 14.46
CA ALA A 46 -0.08 9.52 15.20
C ALA A 46 -0.32 8.28 14.31
N LEU A 47 -0.74 8.48 13.05
CA LEU A 47 -0.83 7.37 12.09
C LEU A 47 0.55 6.74 11.85
N ALA A 48 1.60 7.54 11.66
CA ALA A 48 2.95 7.04 11.44
C ALA A 48 3.46 6.20 12.63
N GLU A 49 3.17 6.60 13.87
CA GLU A 49 3.49 5.79 15.06
C GLU A 49 2.80 4.42 15.03
N ASN A 50 1.53 4.38 14.63
CA ASN A 50 0.76 3.14 14.51
C ASN A 50 1.32 2.24 13.41
N ILE A 51 1.53 2.78 12.20
CA ILE A 51 2.10 2.03 11.06
C ILE A 51 3.45 1.43 11.46
N LYS A 52 4.36 2.24 12.00
CA LYS A 52 5.69 1.77 12.42
C LYS A 52 5.60 0.65 13.45
N ARG A 53 4.78 0.83 14.49
CA ARG A 53 4.62 -0.17 15.57
C ARG A 53 4.04 -1.47 15.02
N ASP A 54 2.96 -1.39 14.28
CA ASP A 54 2.18 -2.55 13.88
C ASP A 54 2.90 -3.33 12.79
N GLN A 55 3.45 -2.66 11.77
CA GLN A 55 4.18 -3.33 10.69
C GLN A 55 5.53 -3.90 11.15
N ALA A 56 6.25 -3.24 12.07
CA ALA A 56 7.45 -3.82 12.66
C ALA A 56 7.13 -5.11 13.46
N ARG A 57 6.03 -5.11 14.21
CA ARG A 57 5.56 -6.31 14.92
C ARG A 57 5.17 -7.43 13.94
N GLU A 58 4.53 -7.09 12.83
CA GLU A 58 4.13 -8.06 11.80
C GLU A 58 5.34 -8.66 11.07
N ILE A 59 6.37 -7.86 10.77
CA ILE A 59 7.64 -8.35 10.21
C ILE A 59 8.26 -9.42 11.11
N GLU A 60 8.37 -9.17 12.41
CA GLU A 60 9.00 -10.12 13.33
C GLU A 60 8.18 -11.41 13.47
N GLN A 61 6.85 -11.32 13.55
CA GLN A 61 5.97 -12.50 13.52
C GLN A 61 6.15 -13.32 12.24
N MET A 62 6.19 -12.66 11.07
CA MET A 62 6.38 -13.36 9.80
C MET A 62 7.75 -14.06 9.73
N LYS A 63 8.82 -13.43 10.21
CA LYS A 63 10.16 -14.05 10.30
C LYS A 63 10.16 -15.27 11.22
N GLU A 64 9.51 -15.16 12.38
CA GLU A 64 9.37 -16.29 13.33
C GLU A 64 8.62 -17.46 12.72
N TRP A 65 7.49 -17.19 12.09
CA TRP A 65 6.69 -18.20 11.39
C TRP A 65 7.45 -18.85 10.25
N TYR A 66 8.16 -18.05 9.45
CA TYR A 66 8.95 -18.56 8.34
C TYR A 66 10.02 -19.55 8.82
N ARG A 67 10.77 -19.20 9.88
CA ARG A 67 11.72 -20.12 10.51
C ARG A 67 11.04 -21.39 11.02
N ALA A 68 9.91 -21.25 11.70
CA ALA A 68 9.19 -22.37 12.28
C ALA A 68 8.63 -23.33 11.22
N TRP A 69 8.17 -22.82 10.08
CA TRP A 69 7.54 -23.63 9.02
C TRP A 69 8.53 -24.21 8.02
N TYR A 70 9.63 -23.51 7.75
CA TYR A 70 10.56 -23.84 6.67
C TYR A 70 11.98 -24.20 7.13
N GLY A 71 12.30 -24.00 8.42
CA GLY A 71 13.61 -24.36 8.98
C GLY A 71 14.77 -23.50 8.47
N THR A 72 14.47 -22.34 7.88
CA THR A 72 15.45 -21.38 7.35
C THR A 72 15.01 -19.95 7.65
N GLU A 73 15.93 -18.99 7.59
CA GLU A 73 15.59 -17.58 7.57
C GLU A 73 14.86 -17.21 6.27
N VAL A 74 14.09 -16.12 6.33
CA VAL A 74 13.51 -15.48 5.15
C VAL A 74 14.66 -15.07 4.24
N PRO A 75 14.68 -15.51 2.96
CA PRO A 75 15.70 -15.06 2.03
C PRO A 75 15.64 -13.53 1.88
N PRO A 76 16.77 -12.84 1.63
CA PRO A 76 16.73 -11.42 1.30
C PRO A 76 15.82 -11.21 0.10
N GLY A 77 14.68 -10.56 0.35
CA GLY A 77 13.71 -10.21 -0.68
C GLY A 77 14.15 -8.94 -1.39
N HIS A 78 13.94 -8.91 -2.70
CA HIS A 78 13.70 -7.66 -3.41
C HIS A 78 12.25 -7.73 -3.87
N MET A 79 11.42 -6.75 -3.48
CA MET A 79 10.06 -6.59 -3.99
C MET A 79 10.07 -6.78 -5.50
N SER A 80 9.56 -7.93 -5.98
CA SER A 80 9.59 -8.30 -7.40
C SER A 80 8.50 -7.51 -8.12
N GLY A 81 8.77 -6.23 -8.35
CA GLY A 81 7.80 -5.33 -8.97
C GLY A 81 7.72 -3.98 -8.29
N HIS A 82 8.85 -3.27 -8.20
CA HIS A 82 8.79 -1.80 -8.19
C HIS A 82 8.02 -1.37 -9.44
N MET A 83 6.70 -1.21 -9.33
CA MET A 83 5.83 -0.78 -10.42
C MET A 83 6.03 0.72 -10.58
N PRO A 84 6.81 1.18 -11.57
CA PRO A 84 7.14 2.59 -11.71
C PRO A 84 5.85 3.35 -12.01
N GLY A 85 5.53 4.37 -11.22
CA GLY A 85 4.32 5.19 -11.39
C GLY A 85 3.21 4.97 -10.36
N MET A 86 3.27 3.92 -9.55
CA MET A 86 2.28 3.66 -8.48
C MET A 86 2.64 4.30 -7.12
N GLY A 87 3.79 4.95 -6.97
CA GLY A 87 4.25 5.46 -5.66
C GLY A 87 4.99 4.43 -4.80
N MET A 88 5.02 3.14 -5.20
CA MET A 88 5.88 2.08 -4.62
C MET A 88 7.29 2.12 -5.20
N GLY A 89 7.88 3.33 -5.23
CA GLY A 89 9.28 3.53 -5.55
C GLY A 89 10.16 3.46 -4.30
N ASN A 90 11.34 4.09 -4.34
CA ASN A 90 12.16 4.28 -3.15
C ASN A 90 11.35 4.97 -2.03
N PRO A 91 11.17 4.38 -0.83
CA PRO A 91 10.40 4.98 0.27
C PRO A 91 10.99 6.30 0.75
N ARG A 92 12.28 6.56 0.49
CA ARG A 92 12.95 7.84 0.80
C ARG A 92 12.69 8.94 -0.22
N SER A 93 11.93 8.67 -1.29
CA SER A 93 11.60 9.69 -2.30
C SER A 93 10.76 10.85 -1.76
N ILE A 94 10.07 10.66 -0.63
CA ILE A 94 9.29 11.71 0.04
C ILE A 94 10.11 12.56 1.02
N ASP A 95 11.38 12.23 1.27
CA ASP A 95 12.24 12.95 2.21
C ASP A 95 12.46 14.40 1.74
N GLY A 96 12.13 15.37 2.60
CA GLY A 96 12.25 16.80 2.29
C GLY A 96 11.20 17.36 1.32
N VAL A 97 10.30 16.54 0.78
CA VAL A 97 9.20 17.00 -0.10
C VAL A 97 8.20 17.82 0.73
N ARG A 98 7.65 18.88 0.12
CA ARG A 98 6.67 19.78 0.77
C ARG A 98 5.48 20.09 -0.15
N PRO A 99 4.22 20.15 0.36
CA PRO A 99 3.83 19.82 1.74
C PRO A 99 4.07 18.35 2.06
N PHE A 100 4.68 18.06 3.21
CA PHE A 100 5.16 16.70 3.51
C PHE A 100 3.99 15.72 3.64
N ASP A 101 2.95 16.13 4.35
CA ASP A 101 1.78 15.28 4.62
C ASP A 101 1.06 14.88 3.34
N LYS A 102 1.07 15.78 2.35
CA LYS A 102 0.52 15.52 1.02
C LYS A 102 1.30 14.41 0.32
N ALA A 103 2.63 14.55 0.25
CA ALA A 103 3.50 13.56 -0.38
C ALA A 103 3.43 12.20 0.31
N PHE A 104 3.36 12.18 1.65
CA PHE A 104 3.18 10.95 2.41
C PHE A 104 1.86 10.27 2.06
N ILE A 105 0.73 10.99 2.05
CA ILE A 105 -0.57 10.39 1.73
C ILE A 105 -0.62 9.88 0.28
N GLU A 106 -0.06 10.64 -0.67
CA GLU A 106 0.02 10.24 -2.08
C GLU A 106 0.86 8.96 -2.30
N ALA A 107 1.86 8.72 -1.45
CA ALA A 107 2.67 7.51 -1.48
C ALA A 107 2.08 6.35 -0.67
N MET A 108 1.50 6.61 0.50
CA MET A 108 1.06 5.57 1.43
C MET A 108 -0.30 4.95 1.03
N ILE A 109 -1.20 5.71 0.41
CA ILE A 109 -2.49 5.15 -0.08
C ILE A 109 -2.28 4.00 -1.08
N PRO A 110 -1.50 4.14 -2.18
CA PRO A 110 -1.27 3.00 -3.07
C PRO A 110 -0.50 1.88 -2.41
N HIS A 111 0.47 2.20 -1.56
CA HIS A 111 1.25 1.23 -0.81
C HIS A 111 0.33 0.32 0.02
N HIS A 112 -0.57 0.91 0.81
CA HIS A 112 -1.58 0.17 1.57
C HIS A 112 -2.55 -0.60 0.69
N TRP A 113 -2.95 -0.04 -0.46
CA TRP A 113 -3.83 -0.73 -1.39
C TRP A 113 -3.20 -2.03 -1.91
N MET A 114 -1.90 -2.04 -2.19
CA MET A 114 -1.18 -3.25 -2.60
C MET A 114 -1.14 -4.28 -1.48
N ALA A 115 -0.87 -3.89 -0.24
CA ALA A 115 -0.91 -4.82 0.89
C ALA A 115 -2.30 -5.44 1.06
N VAL A 116 -3.37 -4.63 1.00
CA VAL A 116 -4.76 -5.12 1.06
C VAL A 116 -5.04 -6.09 -0.09
N HIS A 117 -4.59 -5.78 -1.31
CA HIS A 117 -4.76 -6.65 -2.48
C HIS A 117 -4.01 -7.99 -2.32
N MET A 118 -2.73 -7.94 -1.96
CA MET A 118 -1.89 -9.13 -1.70
C MET A 118 -2.50 -10.00 -0.60
N SER A 119 -2.95 -9.40 0.50
CA SER A 119 -3.56 -10.14 1.60
C SER A 119 -4.91 -10.77 1.23
N THR A 120 -5.71 -10.07 0.42
CA THR A 120 -6.98 -10.61 -0.11
C THR A 120 -6.73 -11.81 -1.03
N MET A 121 -5.70 -11.73 -1.89
CA MET A 121 -5.31 -12.84 -2.75
C MET A 121 -4.77 -14.02 -1.96
N ALA A 122 -3.92 -13.75 -0.96
CA ALA A 122 -3.34 -14.80 -0.10
C ALA A 122 -4.41 -15.53 0.71
N LEU A 123 -5.47 -14.85 1.19
CA LEU A 123 -6.56 -15.48 1.95
C LEU A 123 -7.27 -16.62 1.21
N GLN A 124 -7.20 -16.65 -0.12
CA GLN A 124 -7.80 -17.70 -0.94
C GLN A 124 -7.04 -19.03 -0.88
N ARG A 125 -5.72 -18.99 -0.58
CA ARG A 125 -4.83 -20.15 -0.69
C ARG A 125 -3.97 -20.40 0.55
N ALA A 126 -3.84 -19.42 1.45
CA ALA A 126 -3.11 -19.59 2.71
C ALA A 126 -3.79 -20.63 3.59
N ASP A 127 -3.01 -21.59 4.08
CA ASP A 127 -3.46 -22.73 4.88
C ASP A 127 -2.99 -22.68 6.33
N LYS A 128 -2.08 -21.76 6.69
CA LYS A 128 -1.65 -21.53 8.07
C LYS A 128 -2.65 -20.63 8.82
N PRO A 129 -3.28 -21.09 9.91
CA PRO A 129 -4.31 -20.32 10.61
C PRO A 129 -3.77 -18.99 11.18
N GLU A 130 -2.53 -18.98 11.66
CA GLU A 130 -1.85 -17.78 12.17
C GLU A 130 -1.68 -16.74 11.06
N LEU A 131 -1.22 -17.17 9.88
CA LEU A 131 -1.11 -16.28 8.72
C LEU A 131 -2.48 -15.74 8.33
N ARG A 132 -3.51 -16.59 8.20
CA ARG A 132 -4.87 -16.16 7.84
C ARG A 132 -5.40 -15.08 8.79
N GLY A 133 -5.11 -15.19 10.09
CA GLY A 133 -5.45 -14.16 11.07
C GLY A 133 -4.76 -12.82 10.79
N MET A 134 -3.46 -12.84 10.52
CA MET A 134 -2.71 -11.64 10.13
C MET A 134 -3.23 -11.03 8.82
N LEU A 135 -3.53 -11.85 7.80
CA LEU A 135 -4.06 -11.36 6.52
C LEU A 135 -5.38 -10.60 6.71
N GLN A 136 -6.28 -11.10 7.56
CA GLN A 136 -7.54 -10.41 7.89
C GLN A 136 -7.29 -9.09 8.64
N SER A 137 -6.31 -9.08 9.55
CA SER A 137 -5.89 -7.87 10.27
C SER A 137 -5.35 -6.82 9.32
N ILE A 138 -4.45 -7.19 8.40
CA ILE A 138 -3.89 -6.29 7.37
C ILE A 138 -5.02 -5.69 6.52
N VAL A 139 -5.92 -6.53 5.98
CA VAL A 139 -7.05 -6.05 5.17
C VAL A 139 -7.89 -5.05 5.96
N THR A 140 -8.22 -5.35 7.21
CA THR A 140 -9.08 -4.50 8.04
C THR A 140 -8.40 -3.17 8.38
N THR A 141 -7.20 -3.23 8.95
CA THR A 141 -6.47 -2.06 9.44
C THR A 141 -6.07 -1.15 8.29
N GLN A 142 -5.45 -1.69 7.23
CA GLN A 142 -4.95 -0.85 6.14
C GLN A 142 -6.07 -0.26 5.29
N THR A 143 -7.23 -0.93 5.19
CA THR A 143 -8.42 -0.32 4.58
C THR A 143 -8.91 0.89 5.39
N ALA A 144 -8.95 0.78 6.72
CA ALA A 144 -9.34 1.90 7.58
C ALA A 144 -8.35 3.08 7.48
N GLU A 145 -7.04 2.79 7.44
CA GLU A 145 -6.00 3.81 7.29
C GLU A 145 -6.06 4.49 5.91
N ILE A 146 -6.39 3.77 4.83
CA ILE A 146 -6.66 4.37 3.52
C ILE A 146 -7.80 5.39 3.60
N GLU A 147 -8.93 5.02 4.21
CA GLU A 147 -10.09 5.92 4.31
C GLU A 147 -9.78 7.15 5.18
N GLN A 148 -9.03 6.96 6.27
CA GLN A 148 -8.56 8.05 7.13
C GLN A 148 -7.67 9.03 6.34
N MET A 149 -6.68 8.53 5.60
CA MET A 149 -5.82 9.36 4.76
C MET A 149 -6.59 10.07 3.64
N ARG A 150 -7.56 9.40 3.00
CA ARG A 150 -8.44 10.03 2.01
C ARG A 150 -9.26 11.18 2.61
N GLN A 151 -9.81 10.98 3.80
CA GLN A 151 -10.54 12.01 4.51
C GLN A 151 -9.66 13.22 4.82
N TRP A 152 -8.47 12.98 5.37
CA TRP A 152 -7.51 14.03 5.66
C TRP A 152 -7.08 14.80 4.42
N TYR A 153 -6.78 14.10 3.33
CA TYR A 153 -6.38 14.74 2.09
C TYR A 153 -7.46 15.71 1.57
N ARG A 154 -8.74 15.30 1.62
CA ARG A 154 -9.87 16.20 1.32
C ARG A 154 -9.95 17.39 2.26
N THR A 155 -9.82 17.16 3.56
CA THR A 155 -9.92 18.21 4.57
C THR A 155 -8.78 19.23 4.48
N TRP A 156 -7.54 18.77 4.25
CA TRP A 156 -6.35 19.61 4.27
C TRP A 156 -6.06 20.28 2.93
N TYR A 157 -6.43 19.64 1.80
CA TYR A 157 -6.07 20.12 0.45
C TYR A 157 -7.27 20.39 -0.46
N GLY A 158 -8.51 20.18 0.00
CA GLY A 158 -9.73 20.52 -0.73
C GLY A 158 -9.95 19.71 -2.03
N THR A 159 -9.24 18.59 -2.21
CA THR A 159 -9.29 17.74 -3.40
C THR A 159 -9.27 16.26 -3.01
N GLU A 160 -9.57 15.35 -3.93
CA GLU A 160 -9.36 13.92 -3.70
C GLU A 160 -7.87 13.58 -3.90
N PRO A 161 -7.31 12.59 -3.17
CA PRO A 161 -5.99 12.09 -3.49
C PRO A 161 -6.01 11.47 -4.90
N PRO A 162 -4.87 11.47 -5.60
CA PRO A 162 -4.76 10.85 -6.91
C PRO A 162 -5.33 9.43 -6.91
N THR A 163 -6.18 9.13 -7.89
CA THR A 163 -6.73 7.78 -8.04
C THR A 163 -5.83 6.95 -8.95
N PHE A 164 -5.69 5.66 -8.67
CA PHE A 164 -4.96 4.76 -9.57
C PHE A 164 -5.94 4.29 -10.64
N GLY A 165 -5.70 4.67 -11.90
CA GLY A 165 -6.44 4.12 -13.02
C GLY A 165 -6.12 2.64 -13.24
N PRO A 166 -6.94 1.90 -14.02
CA PRO A 166 -6.56 0.57 -14.47
C PRO A 166 -5.23 0.66 -15.23
N GLY A 167 -4.17 0.04 -14.70
CA GLY A 167 -2.80 0.17 -15.20
C GLY A 167 -1.86 1.05 -14.37
N GLY A 168 -2.30 1.53 -13.20
CA GLY A 168 -1.47 2.21 -12.19
C GLY A 168 -0.86 3.54 -12.59
N HIS A 169 -1.48 4.21 -13.56
CA HIS A 169 -1.23 5.61 -13.83
C HIS A 169 -2.06 6.44 -12.84
N MET A 170 -1.45 7.46 -12.22
CA MET A 170 -2.18 8.45 -11.44
C MET A 170 -3.21 9.16 -12.34
N MET A 171 -4.48 8.89 -12.12
CA MET A 171 -5.61 9.64 -12.65
C MET A 171 -6.01 10.66 -11.58
N GLY A 172 -5.61 11.92 -11.76
CA GLY A 172 -5.91 12.96 -10.77
C GLY A 172 -5.20 14.30 -11.00
N GLY A 173 -5.48 14.95 -12.12
CA GLY A 173 -5.26 16.40 -12.29
C GLY A 173 -6.55 17.04 -12.80
N PRO A 174 -6.83 18.32 -12.51
CA PRO A 174 -8.00 18.99 -13.04
C PRO A 174 -7.93 18.96 -14.57
N MET A 175 -8.95 18.41 -15.21
CA MET A 175 -9.18 18.55 -16.65
C MET A 175 -9.52 20.02 -16.96
N MET A 176 -8.51 20.89 -16.93
CA MET A 176 -8.60 22.21 -17.54
C MET A 176 -8.40 22.04 -19.05
N GLY A 177 -9.49 22.09 -19.81
CA GLY A 177 -9.43 22.27 -21.26
C GLY A 177 -10.37 21.36 -22.06
N GLY A 178 -11.67 21.61 -22.00
CA GLY A 178 -12.62 21.26 -23.05
C GLY A 178 -13.09 22.53 -23.75
N PRO A 179 -13.09 22.62 -25.08
CA PRO A 179 -13.18 23.88 -25.80
C PRO A 179 -14.58 24.47 -25.71
N GLY A 180 -14.66 25.78 -25.45
CA GLY A 180 -15.91 26.52 -25.51
C GLY A 180 -16.54 26.43 -26.91
N PRO A 181 -17.88 26.36 -27.01
CA PRO A 181 -18.52 26.30 -28.32
C PRO A 181 -18.31 27.64 -29.04
N HIS A 182 -17.63 27.53 -30.18
CA HIS A 182 -17.52 28.55 -31.21
C HIS A 182 -18.87 29.16 -31.57
N ARG A 183 -18.86 30.48 -31.75
CA ARG A 183 -19.88 31.24 -32.46
C ARG A 183 -20.16 30.62 -33.83
N GLY A 184 -21.42 30.30 -34.10
CA GLY A 184 -21.97 30.10 -35.43
C GLY A 184 -22.99 31.19 -35.74
N SER A 185 -22.63 32.11 -36.64
CA SER A 185 -23.53 33.10 -37.24
C SER A 185 -24.52 32.46 -38.22
N ARG A 186 -25.77 32.93 -38.23
CA ARG A 186 -26.66 33.18 -39.41
C ARG A 186 -27.92 33.88 -38.87
N ALA A 187 -28.20 35.15 -39.16
CA ALA A 187 -28.70 35.70 -40.43
C ALA A 187 -30.06 35.09 -40.85
N GLN A 188 -31.16 35.63 -40.32
CA GLN A 188 -32.16 36.47 -41.02
C GLN A 188 -33.19 36.99 -40.00
#